data_AF-A0A7S2MCP3-F1
#
_entry.id   AF-A0A7S2MCP3-F1
#
_cell.length_a   1.000
_cell.length_b   1.000
_cell.length_c   1.000
_cell.angle_alpha   90.00
_cell.angle_beta   90.00
_cell.angle_gamma   90.00
#
_symmetry.space_group_name_H-M   'P 1'
#
loop_
_entity.id
_entity.type
_entity.pdbx_description
1 polymer ?
#
loop_
_entity_poly.entity_id
_entity_poly.type
_entity_poly.pdbx_seq_one_letter_code
_entity_poly.pdbx_strand_id
1 'polypeptide(L)'
;AWTGLKGAGLPWELGLAETQQTLVLNNLRDRVKLQTDGQLKTGRDVAIACLLGAEEFGFATAPLIAMGCIMMRKCHLNTCPVGIATQDEELRKKFSGQPEHVMN
;
A
#
# COMPACT_ATOMS: atom_id res chain seq x y z
N ALA A 1 8.78 -16.41 10.39
CA ALA A 1 9.94 -16.37 9.48
C ALA A 1 9.80 -15.18 8.53
N TRP A 2 10.89 -14.48 8.20
CA TRP A 2 10.87 -13.30 7.31
C TRP A 2 11.02 -13.64 5.82
N THR A 3 11.09 -14.92 5.49
CA THR A 3 11.36 -15.45 4.15
C THR A 3 10.36 -14.95 3.11
N GLY A 4 9.07 -14.89 3.44
CA GLY A 4 8.05 -14.35 2.53
C GLY A 4 8.26 -12.88 2.19
N LEU A 5 8.64 -12.04 3.17
CA LEU A 5 8.83 -10.60 2.94
C LEU A 5 10.07 -10.30 2.08
N LYS A 6 11.08 -11.17 2.10
CA LYS A 6 12.39 -10.94 1.46
C LYS A 6 12.65 -11.81 0.24
N GLY A 7 11.93 -12.92 0.09
CA GLY A 7 12.17 -13.93 -0.94
C GLY A 7 10.99 -14.21 -1.86
N ALA A 8 9.89 -13.46 -1.75
CA ALA A 8 8.73 -13.61 -2.64
C ALA A 8 8.27 -12.24 -3.17
N GLY A 9 7.74 -12.26 -4.40
CA GLY A 9 7.23 -11.07 -5.10
C GLY A 9 8.22 -10.49 -6.12
N LEU A 10 7.69 -9.62 -6.97
CA LEU A 10 8.41 -8.83 -7.98
C LEU A 10 7.97 -7.36 -7.89
N PRO A 11 8.72 -6.42 -8.45
CA PRO A 11 8.29 -5.02 -8.57
C PRO A 11 6.97 -4.91 -9.34
N TRP A 12 6.07 -4.03 -8.87
CA TRP A 12 4.75 -3.86 -9.46
C TRP A 12 4.83 -3.32 -10.90
N GLU A 13 5.88 -2.61 -11.25
CA GLU A 13 6.12 -2.05 -12.58
C GLU A 13 6.13 -3.15 -13.65
N LEU A 14 6.74 -4.30 -13.35
CA LEU A 14 6.81 -5.43 -14.27
C LEU A 14 5.44 -6.09 -14.44
N GLY A 15 4.80 -6.46 -13.33
CA GLY A 15 3.52 -7.16 -13.36
C GLY A 15 2.38 -6.31 -13.92
N LEU A 16 2.37 -5.01 -13.62
CA LEU A 16 1.37 -4.07 -14.12
C LEU A 16 1.49 -3.90 -15.64
N ALA A 17 2.71 -3.67 -16.14
CA ALA A 17 2.96 -3.51 -17.57
C ALA A 17 2.63 -4.79 -18.35
N GLU A 18 3.01 -5.96 -17.83
CA GLU A 18 2.70 -7.26 -18.44
C GLU A 18 1.18 -7.51 -18.48
N THR A 19 0.47 -7.19 -17.40
CA THR A 19 -0.99 -7.32 -17.32
C THR A 19 -1.66 -6.40 -18.34
N GLN A 20 -1.25 -5.12 -18.39
CA GLN A 20 -1.73 -4.15 -19.38
C GLN A 20 -1.55 -4.66 -20.80
N GLN A 21 -0.32 -5.07 -21.16
CA GLN A 21 0.01 -5.55 -22.49
C GLN A 21 -0.78 -6.80 -22.85
N THR A 22 -0.86 -7.77 -21.93
CA THR A 22 -1.58 -9.04 -22.16
C THR A 22 -3.08 -8.80 -22.37
N LEU A 23 -3.70 -7.94 -21.57
CA LEU A 23 -5.13 -7.63 -21.74
C LEU A 23 -5.41 -6.90 -23.06
N VAL A 24 -4.53 -5.99 -23.47
CA VAL A 24 -4.64 -5.30 -24.77
C VAL A 24 -4.49 -6.29 -25.92
N LEU A 25 -3.47 -7.15 -25.88
CA LEU A 25 -3.23 -8.16 -26.91
C LEU A 25 -4.42 -9.13 -27.10
N ASN A 26 -5.21 -9.34 -26.05
CA ASN A 26 -6.36 -10.25 -26.08
C ASN A 26 -7.71 -9.54 -26.24
N ASN A 27 -7.75 -8.22 -26.48
CA ASN A 27 -9.00 -7.44 -26.55
C ASN A 27 -9.89 -7.62 -25.31
N LEU A 28 -9.26 -7.66 -24.13
CA LEU A 28 -9.93 -7.78 -22.83
C LEU A 28 -9.76 -6.54 -21.95
N ARG A 29 -8.93 -5.58 -22.36
CA ARG A 29 -8.53 -4.47 -21.50
C ARG A 29 -9.68 -3.54 -21.11
N ASP A 30 -10.68 -3.41 -21.96
CA ASP A 30 -11.89 -2.62 -21.73
C ASP A 30 -12.85 -3.23 -20.69
N ARG A 31 -12.62 -4.48 -20.29
CA ARG A 31 -13.53 -5.24 -19.41
C ARG A 31 -13.19 -5.11 -17.92
N VAL A 32 -12.03 -4.57 -17.59
CA VAL A 32 -11.50 -4.52 -16.23
C VAL A 32 -10.81 -3.19 -15.97
N LYS A 33 -10.80 -2.78 -14.71
CA LYS A 33 -9.90 -1.74 -14.22
C LYS A 33 -8.65 -2.38 -13.64
N LEU A 34 -7.49 -1.78 -13.91
CA LEU A 34 -6.25 -2.19 -13.28
C LEU A 34 -5.96 -1.32 -12.06
N GLN A 35 -5.87 -1.95 -10.89
CA GLN A 35 -5.42 -1.33 -9.66
C GLN A 35 -3.98 -1.76 -9.36
N THR A 36 -3.16 -0.85 -8.85
CA THR A 36 -1.83 -1.19 -8.32
C THR A 36 -1.59 -0.59 -6.94
N ASP A 37 -0.87 -1.31 -6.10
CA ASP A 37 -0.30 -0.83 -4.85
C ASP A 37 1.15 -1.31 -4.73
N GLY A 38 1.84 -0.92 -3.65
CA GLY A 38 3.21 -1.36 -3.40
C GLY A 38 4.15 -0.20 -3.20
N GLN A 39 4.12 0.38 -1.99
CA GLN A 39 4.98 1.50 -1.61
C GLN A 39 4.87 2.77 -2.48
N LEU A 40 3.71 3.01 -3.11
CA LEU A 40 3.40 4.31 -3.70
C LEU A 40 3.40 5.38 -2.60
N LYS A 41 4.21 6.43 -2.74
CA LYS A 41 4.35 7.49 -1.73
C LYS A 41 4.24 8.89 -2.31
N THR A 42 4.50 9.05 -3.61
CA THR A 42 4.61 10.34 -4.26
C THR A 42 3.70 10.43 -5.47
N GLY A 43 3.38 11.66 -5.89
CA GLY A 43 2.67 11.88 -7.15
C GLY A 43 3.41 11.32 -8.37
N ARG A 44 4.75 11.24 -8.31
CA ARG A 44 5.56 10.59 -9.37
C ARG A 44 5.27 9.10 -9.47
N ASP A 45 5.14 8.41 -8.34
CA ASP A 45 4.84 6.97 -8.33
C ASP A 45 3.47 6.70 -8.97
N VAL A 46 2.48 7.53 -8.63
CA VAL A 46 1.13 7.50 -9.23
C VAL A 46 1.20 7.76 -10.73
N ALA A 47 1.93 8.79 -11.17
CA ALA A 47 2.07 9.11 -12.59
C ALA A 47 2.73 7.96 -13.37
N ILE A 48 3.77 7.32 -12.83
CA ILE A 48 4.41 6.17 -13.46
C ILE A 48 3.44 4.99 -13.53
N ALA A 49 2.74 4.67 -12.45
CA ALA A 49 1.73 3.62 -12.44
C ALA A 49 0.63 3.86 -13.47
N CYS A 50 0.16 5.10 -13.61
CA CYS A 50 -0.82 5.49 -14.63
C CYS A 50 -0.28 5.24 -16.05
N LEU A 51 0.97 5.65 -16.33
CA LEU A 51 1.62 5.42 -17.63
C LEU A 51 1.81 3.94 -17.95
N LEU A 52 1.94 3.08 -16.94
CA LEU A 52 2.05 1.63 -17.09
C LEU A 52 0.69 0.92 -17.19
N GLY A 53 -0.43 1.64 -17.08
CA GLY A 53 -1.77 1.13 -17.36
C GLY A 53 -2.71 1.01 -16.16
N ALA A 54 -2.28 1.44 -14.96
CA ALA A 54 -3.16 1.49 -13.79
C ALA A 54 -4.18 2.64 -13.90
N GLU A 55 -5.38 2.37 -13.39
CA GLU A 55 -6.49 3.33 -13.24
C GLU A 55 -6.79 3.63 -11.77
N GLU A 56 -6.43 2.71 -10.86
CA GLU A 56 -6.67 2.83 -9.43
C GLU A 56 -5.36 2.59 -8.65
N PHE A 57 -5.20 3.30 -7.54
CA PHE A 57 -3.94 3.34 -6.78
C PHE A 57 -4.21 3.06 -5.30
N GLY A 58 -3.64 1.97 -4.79
CA GLY A 58 -3.75 1.60 -3.38
C GLY A 58 -2.65 2.23 -2.53
N PHE A 59 -3.05 2.86 -1.44
CA PHE A 59 -2.14 3.38 -0.41
C PHE A 59 -2.45 2.73 0.93
N ALA A 60 -1.44 2.11 1.55
CA ALA A 60 -1.58 1.47 2.86
C ALA A 60 -0.61 2.09 3.88
N THR A 61 0.70 1.91 3.66
CA THR A 61 1.72 2.37 4.61
C THR A 61 1.76 3.90 4.77
N ALA A 62 1.58 4.66 3.68
CA ALA A 62 1.60 6.12 3.74
C ALA A 62 0.46 6.69 4.63
N PRO A 63 -0.82 6.28 4.46
CA PRO A 63 -1.89 6.62 5.40
C PRO A 63 -1.61 6.19 6.84
N LEU A 64 -1.04 5.00 7.07
CA LEU A 64 -0.67 4.57 8.42
C LEU A 64 0.38 5.50 9.05
N ILE A 65 1.36 5.96 8.27
CA ILE A 65 2.36 6.93 8.72
C ILE A 65 1.70 8.29 9.02
N ALA A 66 0.82 8.77 8.14
CA ALA A 66 0.06 10.00 8.37
C ALA A 66 -0.78 9.94 9.65
N MET A 67 -1.32 8.77 10.00
CA MET A 67 -2.03 8.53 11.26
C MET A 67 -1.11 8.32 12.48
N GLY A 68 0.22 8.35 12.33
CA GLY A 68 1.18 8.31 13.44
C GLY A 68 2.08 7.07 13.49
N CYS A 69 2.10 6.21 12.47
CA CYS A 69 3.00 5.06 12.45
C CYS A 69 4.47 5.50 12.40
N ILE A 70 5.24 5.13 13.41
CA ILE A 70 6.67 5.42 13.52
C ILE A 70 7.58 4.31 12.92
N MET A 71 7.02 3.39 12.14
CA MET A 71 7.76 2.30 11.47
C MET A 71 8.59 1.40 12.41
N MET A 72 8.09 1.12 13.62
CA MET A 72 8.75 0.25 14.61
C MET A 72 8.87 -1.22 14.18
N ARG A 73 8.01 -1.69 13.25
CA ARG A 73 7.97 -3.07 12.72
C ARG A 73 7.73 -4.18 13.76
N LYS A 74 7.07 -3.85 14.87
CA LYS A 74 6.57 -4.82 15.88
C LYS A 74 5.06 -5.04 15.81
N CYS A 75 4.44 -4.79 14.66
CA CYS A 75 2.99 -4.88 14.47
C CYS A 75 2.42 -6.25 14.85
N HIS A 76 3.19 -7.32 14.66
CA HIS A 76 2.81 -8.70 14.99
C HIS A 76 2.93 -9.06 16.48
N LEU A 77 3.48 -8.18 17.32
CA LEU A 77 3.71 -8.43 18.74
C LEU A 77 2.66 -7.79 19.65
N ASN A 78 1.59 -7.22 19.08
CA ASN A 78 0.55 -6.51 19.84
C ASN A 78 1.04 -5.32 20.70
N THR A 79 2.26 -4.82 20.47
CA THR A 79 2.95 -3.82 21.32
C THR A 79 3.17 -2.48 20.60
N CYS A 80 2.26 -2.11 19.69
CA CYS A 80 2.36 -0.83 18.98
C CYS A 80 2.32 0.35 19.96
N PRO A 81 3.37 1.18 20.06
CA PRO A 81 3.46 2.23 21.08
C PRO A 81 2.55 3.43 20.80
N VAL A 82 2.02 3.52 19.57
CA VAL A 82 1.16 4.62 19.07
C VAL A 82 -0.27 4.16 18.79
N GLY A 83 -0.66 2.97 19.27
CA GLY A 83 -2.05 2.51 19.23
C GLY A 83 -2.59 2.08 17.85
N ILE A 84 -1.75 1.96 16.82
CA ILE A 84 -2.20 1.58 15.47
C ILE A 84 -2.41 0.06 15.33
N ALA A 85 -1.37 -0.73 15.59
CA ALA A 85 -1.38 -2.19 15.37
C ALA A 85 -1.32 -2.94 16.70
N THR A 86 -2.36 -2.77 17.51
CA THR A 86 -2.52 -3.41 18.83
C THR A 86 -4.01 -3.52 19.19
N GLN A 87 -4.35 -4.59 19.90
CA GLN A 87 -5.66 -4.81 20.51
C GLN A 87 -5.66 -4.52 22.02
N ASP A 88 -4.49 -4.23 22.59
CA ASP A 88 -4.35 -3.83 24.00
C ASP A 88 -5.06 -2.49 24.25
N GLU A 89 -5.95 -2.43 25.24
CA GLU A 89 -6.78 -1.26 25.52
C GLU A 89 -5.96 -0.03 25.93
N GLU A 90 -4.90 -0.21 26.73
CA GLU A 90 -4.04 0.89 27.18
C GLU A 90 -3.18 1.43 26.04
N LEU A 91 -2.73 0.57 25.13
CA LEU A 91 -1.98 1.01 23.96
C LEU A 91 -2.90 1.65 22.90
N ARG A 92 -4.13 1.16 22.73
CA ARG A 92 -5.12 1.77 21.82
C ARG A 92 -5.49 3.20 22.21
N LYS A 93 -5.54 3.51 23.51
CA LYS A 93 -5.74 4.89 24.01
C LYS A 93 -4.66 5.87 23.54
N LYS A 94 -3.49 5.39 23.07
CA LYS A 94 -2.40 6.23 22.54
C LYS A 94 -2.58 6.59 21.07
N PHE A 95 -3.56 6.02 20.38
CA PHE A 95 -3.87 6.38 19.00
C PHE A 95 -4.37 7.83 18.94
N SER A 96 -3.69 8.65 18.15
CA SER A 96 -3.99 10.08 17.97
C SER A 96 -4.24 10.46 16.51
N GLY A 97 -4.26 9.47 15.60
CA GLY A 97 -4.56 9.69 14.20
C GLY A 97 -5.99 10.19 14.01
N GLN A 98 -6.17 11.19 13.15
CA GLN A 98 -7.46 11.75 12.79
C GLN A 98 -7.71 11.56 11.29
N PRO A 99 -8.97 11.48 10.83
CA PRO A 99 -9.30 11.38 9.40
C PRO A 99 -8.64 12.48 8.57
N GLU A 100 -8.53 13.69 9.10
CA GLU A 100 -7.93 14.86 8.46
C GLU A 100 -6.46 14.64 8.13
N HIS A 101 -5.73 13.85 8.92
CA HIS A 101 -4.33 13.55 8.63
C HIS A 101 -4.16 12.75 7.33
N VAL A 102 -5.16 11.96 6.94
CA VAL A 102 -5.13 11.13 5.72
C VAL A 102 -5.67 11.89 4.50
N MET A 103 -6.56 12.86 4.72
CA MET A 103 -7.14 13.67 3.64
C MET A 103 -6.16 14.69 3.05
N ASN A 104 -5.20 15.17 3.84
CA ASN A 104 -4.19 16.17 3.44
C ASN A 104 -3.00 15.54 2.70
#